data_AF-A0A6N3I6U9-F1
#
_entry.id   AF-A0A6N3I6U9-F1
#
_cell.length_a   1.000
_cell.length_b   1.000
_cell.length_c   1.000
_cell.angle_alpha   90.00
_cell.angle_beta   90.00
_cell.angle_gamma   90.00
#
_symmetry.space_group_name_H-M   'P 1'
#
loop_
_entity.id
_entity.type
_entity.pdbx_description
1 polymer ?
#
loop_
_entity_poly.entity_id
_entity_poly.type
_entity_poly.pdbx_seq_one_letter_code
_entity_poly.pdbx_strand_id
1 'polypeptide(L)'
;MVSSKYNVIISTNGKTYVFNLASQCLIEANNEVIQYISNTENKAVLTEEEERVLHDNGIIVSSHEFEVLRLKSNINSLRYDRSRYGVFLSTTAGCNLNCTYCYQDKRKELNSKGYVTPENWEIMLTHFRTEMQKYNVKQFVVCLFGGEPMYDDKMCQQIIRDLRKLESDIESLSVQMVLITNGTLFTEDNVEFYLKNVENIQITLDGIKEIHDQFRVYANGSGSFDKIVDGLGLICKYNICEDPCEVCIRVNVNEKTVEKARDLIDFIVEKNLQKGITTISFHEIFSTQGDIIESGGESESPDLVLANKICQLNFYVLSKGIKVFKELAGPCIAKMATGYAIDENLNIYGCPGIIYSEVHGKLQENGEISVNSKDWYSYYLDDPDCIDKCKYAPICYGGCNWARGKKEKECKREVFDATIVQKLQAYIMSKYT
;
A
#
# COMPACT_ATOMS: atom_id res chain seq x y z
N MET A 1 -11.44 33.25 8.20
CA MET A 1 -10.90 31.90 7.97
C MET A 1 -9.85 31.59 9.03
N VAL A 2 -9.54 30.32 9.26
CA VAL A 2 -8.46 29.85 10.14
C VAL A 2 -7.54 28.91 9.37
N SER A 3 -6.27 28.79 9.77
CA SER A 3 -5.35 27.79 9.23
C SER A 3 -5.87 26.38 9.52
N SER A 4 -5.85 25.48 8.54
CA SER A 4 -6.24 24.09 8.76
C SER A 4 -5.29 23.41 9.76
N LYS A 5 -5.85 22.63 10.70
CA LYS A 5 -5.05 21.84 11.64
C LYS A 5 -4.29 20.68 10.97
N TYR A 6 -4.60 20.41 9.70
CA TYR A 6 -3.99 19.36 8.88
C TYR A 6 -2.83 19.88 8.02
N ASN A 7 -2.47 21.16 8.12
CA ASN A 7 -1.32 21.71 7.42
C ASN A 7 0.00 21.21 8.02
N VAL A 8 0.93 20.85 7.15
CA VAL A 8 2.33 20.58 7.45
C VAL A 8 3.17 21.54 6.63
N ILE A 9 3.98 22.36 7.29
CA ILE A 9 4.93 23.25 6.63
C ILE A 9 6.22 22.48 6.38
N ILE A 10 6.69 22.52 5.15
CA ILE A 10 7.89 21.81 4.71
C ILE A 10 8.84 22.78 4.02
N SER A 11 10.11 22.80 4.43
CA SER A 11 11.15 23.53 3.71
C SER A 11 12.13 22.55 3.09
N THR A 12 12.37 22.68 1.78
CA THR A 12 13.36 21.88 1.05
C THR A 12 13.83 22.65 -0.19
N ASN A 13 15.09 22.45 -0.59
CA ASN A 13 15.70 23.10 -1.76
C ASN A 13 15.51 24.63 -1.82
N GLY A 14 15.58 25.31 -0.66
CA GLY A 14 15.43 26.76 -0.55
C GLY A 14 14.01 27.29 -0.74
N LYS A 15 13.02 26.40 -0.89
CA LYS A 15 11.60 26.73 -1.01
C LYS A 15 10.83 26.25 0.21
N THR A 16 9.71 26.91 0.48
CA THR A 16 8.76 26.50 1.53
C THR A 16 7.46 26.06 0.88
N TYR A 17 6.92 24.97 1.39
CA TYR A 17 5.68 24.36 0.95
C TYR A 17 4.72 24.21 2.12
N VAL A 18 3.43 24.23 1.81
CA VAL A 18 2.37 23.81 2.73
C VAL A 18 1.70 22.59 2.12
N PHE A 19 1.75 21.48 2.84
CA PHE A 19 1.03 20.27 2.48
C PHE A 19 -0.15 20.08 3.43
N ASN A 20 -1.36 19.97 2.90
CA ASN A 20 -2.53 19.66 3.71
C ASN A 20 -2.81 18.17 3.71
N LEU A 21 -2.78 17.53 4.88
CA LEU A 21 -2.97 16.08 4.99
C LEU A 21 -4.35 15.61 4.53
N ALA A 22 -5.39 16.46 4.60
CA ALA A 22 -6.75 16.08 4.25
C ALA A 22 -7.09 16.28 2.77
N SER A 23 -6.76 17.43 2.18
CA SER A 23 -6.95 17.64 0.75
C SER A 23 -5.85 17.00 -0.10
N GLN A 24 -4.75 16.58 0.53
CA GLN A 24 -3.51 16.16 -0.10
C GLN A 24 -2.89 17.20 -1.05
N CYS A 25 -3.32 18.46 -0.94
CA CYS A 25 -2.80 19.55 -1.73
C CYS A 25 -1.40 19.97 -1.23
N LEU A 26 -0.52 20.25 -2.19
CA LEU A 26 0.82 20.79 -1.97
C LEU A 26 0.88 22.16 -2.66
N ILE A 27 1.19 23.22 -1.90
CA ILE A 27 1.35 24.58 -2.43
C ILE A 27 2.74 25.09 -2.06
N GLU A 28 3.48 25.64 -3.03
CA GLU A 28 4.67 26.45 -2.75
C GLU A 28 4.23 27.79 -2.14
N ALA A 29 4.70 28.11 -0.94
CA ALA A 29 4.23 29.24 -0.15
C ALA A 29 5.35 30.28 0.03
N ASN A 30 5.01 31.54 -0.22
CA ASN A 30 5.86 32.69 0.11
C ASN A 30 5.77 33.02 1.62
N ASN A 31 6.56 34.01 2.06
CA ASN A 31 6.58 34.42 3.47
C ASN A 31 5.24 34.97 3.96
N GLU A 32 4.46 35.63 3.10
CA GLU A 32 3.17 36.23 3.46
C GLU A 32 2.14 35.13 3.79
N VAL A 33 2.05 34.10 2.94
CA VAL A 33 1.20 32.92 3.18
C VAL A 33 1.60 32.22 4.48
N ILE A 34 2.90 32.04 4.72
CA ILE A 34 3.40 31.40 5.95
C ILE A 34 3.03 32.23 7.20
N GLN A 35 3.24 33.55 7.17
CA GLN A 35 2.84 34.45 8.27
C GLN A 35 1.33 34.38 8.53
N TYR A 36 0.51 34.37 7.47
CA TYR A 36 -0.94 34.28 7.59
C TYR A 36 -1.37 32.99 8.30
N ILE A 37 -0.84 31.83 7.89
CA ILE A 37 -1.26 30.53 8.44
C ILE A 37 -0.63 30.20 9.80
N SER A 38 0.52 30.79 10.14
CA SER A 38 1.21 30.59 11.42
C SER A 38 0.62 31.44 12.56
N ASN A 39 -0.38 32.29 12.27
CA ASN A 39 -1.08 33.13 13.25
C ASN A 39 -0.12 34.02 14.07
N THR A 40 0.90 34.60 13.40
CA THR A 40 1.87 35.51 14.00
C THR A 40 1.24 36.87 14.31
N GLU A 41 1.77 37.61 15.32
CA GLU A 41 1.25 38.92 15.76
C GLU A 41 1.09 39.95 14.63
N ASN A 42 1.93 39.85 13.59
CA ASN A 42 1.76 40.55 12.32
C ASN A 42 1.20 39.58 11.27
N LYS A 43 -0.12 39.54 11.09
CA LYS A 43 -0.73 38.82 9.97
C LYS A 43 -0.49 39.58 8.68
N ALA A 44 0.14 38.93 7.71
CA ALA A 44 0.12 39.40 6.33
C ALA A 44 -1.33 39.54 5.84
N VAL A 45 -1.58 40.51 4.97
CA VAL A 45 -2.89 40.68 4.31
C VAL A 45 -2.80 39.98 2.97
N LEU A 46 -3.61 38.94 2.78
CA LEU A 46 -3.73 38.24 1.50
C LEU A 46 -4.75 38.94 0.60
N THR A 47 -4.58 38.82 -0.71
CA THR A 47 -5.60 39.21 -1.68
C THR A 47 -6.82 38.26 -1.62
N GLU A 48 -7.98 38.72 -2.08
CA GLU A 48 -9.19 37.88 -2.16
C GLU A 48 -8.97 36.61 -3.01
N GLU A 49 -8.15 36.70 -4.05
CA GLU A 49 -7.79 35.56 -4.89
C GLU A 49 -6.91 34.55 -4.15
N GLU A 50 -5.89 35.00 -3.43
CA GLU A 50 -5.05 34.11 -2.62
C GLU A 50 -5.86 33.42 -1.52
N GLU A 51 -6.71 34.15 -0.81
CA GLU A 51 -7.60 33.56 0.20
C GLU A 51 -8.53 32.50 -0.41
N ARG A 52 -9.10 32.78 -1.59
CA ARG A 52 -9.93 31.82 -2.33
C ARG A 52 -9.14 30.56 -2.69
N VAL A 53 -7.94 30.70 -3.27
CA VAL A 53 -7.10 29.57 -3.65
C VAL A 53 -6.70 28.73 -2.43
N LEU A 54 -6.29 29.36 -1.33
CA LEU A 54 -5.96 28.64 -0.10
C LEU A 54 -7.18 27.93 0.49
N HIS A 55 -8.36 28.52 0.40
CA HIS A 55 -9.60 27.92 0.89
C HIS A 55 -10.04 26.71 0.06
N ASP A 56 -10.09 26.86 -1.26
CA ASP A 56 -10.54 25.82 -2.19
C ASP A 56 -9.62 24.58 -2.12
N ASN A 57 -8.35 24.80 -1.78
CA ASN A 57 -7.36 23.73 -1.57
C ASN A 57 -7.26 23.23 -0.12
N GLY A 58 -8.08 23.76 0.79
CA GLY A 58 -8.16 23.33 2.18
C GLY A 58 -6.98 23.75 3.07
N ILE A 59 -6.12 24.66 2.62
CA ILE A 59 -5.04 25.23 3.43
C ILE A 59 -5.61 26.11 4.54
N ILE A 60 -6.65 26.89 4.22
CA ILE A 60 -7.44 27.63 5.21
C ILE A 60 -8.89 27.14 5.18
N VAL A 61 -9.56 27.22 6.31
CA VAL A 61 -10.92 26.67 6.49
C VAL A 61 -11.78 27.63 7.31
N SER A 62 -13.10 27.48 7.22
CA SER A 62 -14.03 28.34 7.96
C SER A 62 -13.92 28.13 9.48
N SER A 63 -13.74 26.88 9.92
CA SER A 63 -13.50 26.50 11.31
C SER A 63 -12.85 25.10 11.39
N HIS A 64 -12.25 24.77 12.54
CA HIS A 64 -11.75 23.42 12.80
C HIS A 64 -12.86 22.36 12.89
N GLU A 65 -14.07 22.77 13.29
CA GLU A 65 -15.25 21.90 13.30
C GLU A 65 -15.66 21.53 11.87
N PHE A 66 -15.68 22.52 10.98
CA PHE A 66 -15.99 22.31 9.56
C PHE A 66 -15.04 21.32 8.91
N GLU A 67 -13.72 21.45 9.10
CA GLU A 67 -12.76 20.54 8.46
C GLU A 67 -12.81 19.11 9.00
N VAL A 68 -13.21 18.92 10.26
CA VAL A 68 -13.45 17.59 10.85
C VAL A 68 -14.69 16.95 10.25
N LEU A 69 -15.81 17.70 10.18
CA LEU A 69 -17.03 17.20 9.54
C LEU A 69 -16.80 16.89 8.05
N ARG A 70 -16.03 17.73 7.34
CA ARG A 70 -15.61 17.48 5.96
C ARG A 70 -14.79 16.18 5.84
N LEU A 71 -13.82 15.95 6.74
CA LEU A 71 -13.05 14.71 6.75
C LEU A 71 -13.96 13.48 6.94
N LYS A 72 -14.86 13.51 7.93
CA LYS A 72 -15.80 12.40 8.19
C LYS A 72 -16.74 12.15 7.02
N SER A 73 -17.22 13.23 6.39
CA SER A 73 -18.00 13.15 5.16
C SER A 73 -17.21 12.43 4.06
N ASN A 74 -15.95 12.84 3.82
CA ASN A 74 -15.10 12.22 2.80
C ASN A 74 -14.81 10.73 3.09
N ILE A 75 -14.56 10.38 4.36
CA ILE A 75 -14.38 8.98 4.78
C ILE A 75 -15.62 8.16 4.42
N ASN A 76 -16.82 8.65 4.75
CA ASN A 76 -18.07 7.98 4.42
C ASN A 76 -18.32 7.89 2.91
N SER A 77 -18.03 8.95 2.16
CA SER A 77 -18.13 8.93 0.71
C SER A 77 -17.24 7.82 0.12
N LEU A 78 -15.98 7.72 0.53
CA LEU A 78 -15.07 6.68 0.07
C LEU A 78 -15.48 5.28 0.53
N ARG A 79 -15.95 5.15 1.77
CA ARG A 79 -16.42 3.88 2.35
C ARG A 79 -17.58 3.27 1.56
N TYR A 80 -18.53 4.10 1.13
CA TYR A 80 -19.76 3.65 0.47
C TYR A 80 -19.75 3.89 -1.06
N ASP A 81 -18.61 4.31 -1.62
CA ASP A 81 -18.46 4.50 -3.06
C ASP A 81 -18.46 3.15 -3.78
N ARG A 82 -19.56 2.87 -4.49
CA ARG A 82 -19.71 1.66 -5.29
C ARG A 82 -19.20 1.81 -6.72
N SER A 83 -18.74 2.99 -7.12
CA SER A 83 -18.06 3.19 -8.41
C SER A 83 -16.60 2.72 -8.38
N ARG A 84 -16.08 2.40 -7.19
CA ARG A 84 -14.74 1.88 -6.96
C ARG A 84 -14.82 0.54 -6.26
N TYR A 85 -14.05 -0.42 -6.74
CA TYR A 85 -14.04 -1.78 -6.21
C TYR A 85 -12.59 -2.22 -5.97
N GLY A 86 -12.33 -2.87 -4.84
CA GLY A 86 -10.99 -3.30 -4.45
C GLY A 86 -10.98 -4.75 -4.01
N VAL A 87 -10.10 -5.56 -4.57
CA VAL A 87 -9.97 -6.98 -4.21
C VAL A 87 -8.51 -7.36 -4.02
N PHE A 88 -8.19 -7.96 -2.88
CA PHE A 88 -6.96 -8.75 -2.72
C PHE A 88 -7.27 -10.21 -3.02
N LEU A 89 -6.78 -10.69 -4.16
CA LEU A 89 -7.01 -12.05 -4.62
C LEU A 89 -5.79 -12.90 -4.28
N SER A 90 -5.96 -13.82 -3.33
CA SER A 90 -4.96 -14.88 -3.13
C SER A 90 -5.16 -15.96 -4.16
N THR A 91 -4.25 -16.00 -5.14
CA THR A 91 -4.30 -16.98 -6.24
C THR A 91 -3.90 -18.39 -5.79
N THR A 92 -3.16 -18.49 -4.68
CA THR A 92 -2.70 -19.73 -4.08
C THR A 92 -2.22 -19.53 -2.64
N ALA A 93 -2.46 -20.51 -1.78
CA ALA A 93 -1.79 -20.59 -0.47
C ALA A 93 -0.32 -21.07 -0.61
N GLY A 94 0.03 -21.64 -1.75
CA GLY A 94 1.36 -22.15 -2.06
C GLY A 94 2.39 -21.04 -2.25
N CYS A 95 3.60 -21.29 -1.75
CA CYS A 95 4.78 -20.45 -1.99
C CYS A 95 6.00 -21.36 -2.18
N ASN A 96 6.92 -20.96 -3.05
CA ASN A 96 8.21 -21.61 -3.21
C ASN A 96 9.24 -21.18 -2.15
N LEU A 97 9.00 -20.06 -1.45
CA LEU A 97 9.80 -19.62 -0.30
C LEU A 97 9.15 -19.98 1.04
N ASN A 98 9.99 -20.11 2.07
CA ASN A 98 9.61 -20.32 3.46
C ASN A 98 10.17 -19.19 4.34
N CYS A 99 9.80 -17.94 4.04
CA CYS A 99 10.34 -16.78 4.74
C CYS A 99 10.08 -16.84 6.26
N THR A 100 11.05 -16.40 7.05
CA THR A 100 11.04 -16.51 8.52
C THR A 100 10.07 -15.54 9.18
N TYR A 101 9.92 -14.33 8.65
CA TYR A 101 8.98 -13.30 9.14
C TYR A 101 7.64 -13.27 8.37
N CYS A 102 7.34 -14.28 7.56
CA CYS A 102 6.19 -14.21 6.65
C CYS A 102 4.87 -14.02 7.41
N TYR A 103 4.19 -12.89 7.19
CA TYR A 103 2.99 -12.57 7.96
C TYR A 103 1.84 -13.56 7.74
N GLN A 104 1.76 -14.23 6.58
CA GLN A 104 0.77 -15.26 6.30
C GLN A 104 1.16 -16.62 6.88
N ASP A 105 1.77 -16.67 8.07
CA ASP A 105 2.25 -17.91 8.69
C ASP A 105 1.11 -18.93 8.92
N LYS A 106 -0.12 -18.47 9.15
CA LYS A 106 -1.31 -19.34 9.20
C LYS A 106 -1.56 -20.14 7.93
N ARG A 107 -1.15 -19.62 6.76
CA ARG A 107 -1.19 -20.41 5.51
C ARG A 107 -0.31 -21.67 5.59
N LYS A 108 0.76 -21.65 6.38
CA LYS A 108 1.72 -22.77 6.50
C LYS A 108 1.14 -23.92 7.33
N GLU A 109 0.12 -23.64 8.12
CA GLU A 109 -0.63 -24.63 8.91
C GLU A 109 -1.69 -25.36 8.07
N LEU A 110 -1.97 -24.89 6.84
CA LEU A 110 -2.93 -25.51 5.96
C LEU A 110 -2.44 -26.88 5.49
N ASN A 111 -3.36 -27.86 5.51
CA ASN A 111 -3.08 -29.23 5.08
C ASN A 111 -2.81 -29.37 3.58
N SER A 112 -3.08 -28.34 2.77
CA SER A 112 -2.83 -28.32 1.33
C SER A 112 -2.38 -26.94 0.85
N LYS A 113 -1.49 -26.92 -0.15
CA LYS A 113 -1.16 -25.72 -0.92
C LYS A 113 -2.19 -25.59 -2.04
N GLY A 114 -3.38 -25.07 -1.71
CA GLY A 114 -4.46 -24.88 -2.68
C GLY A 114 -4.08 -23.87 -3.76
N TYR A 115 -4.69 -24.01 -4.93
CA TYR A 115 -4.63 -23.06 -6.04
C TYR A 115 -6.06 -22.70 -6.43
N VAL A 116 -6.26 -21.51 -6.98
CA VAL A 116 -7.52 -21.19 -7.64
C VAL A 116 -7.71 -22.20 -8.77
N THR A 117 -8.80 -22.97 -8.73
CA THR A 117 -9.17 -23.87 -9.83
C THR A 117 -9.83 -23.09 -10.95
N PRO A 118 -9.86 -23.59 -12.20
CA PRO A 118 -10.61 -22.96 -13.28
C PRO A 118 -12.10 -22.74 -12.93
N GLU A 119 -12.71 -23.66 -12.19
CA GLU A 119 -14.09 -23.56 -11.72
C GLU A 119 -14.27 -22.43 -10.69
N ASN A 120 -13.42 -22.37 -9.67
CA ASN A 120 -13.46 -21.28 -8.69
C ASN A 120 -13.18 -19.93 -9.34
N TRP A 121 -12.26 -19.87 -10.31
CA TRP A 121 -11.99 -18.66 -11.06
C TRP A 121 -13.21 -18.18 -11.85
N GLU A 122 -13.92 -19.08 -12.55
CA GLU A 122 -15.12 -18.70 -13.29
C GLU A 122 -16.21 -18.15 -12.38
N ILE A 123 -16.36 -18.69 -11.17
CA ILE A 123 -17.27 -18.16 -10.14
C ILE A 123 -16.86 -16.73 -9.74
N MET A 124 -15.57 -16.51 -9.45
CA MET A 124 -15.04 -15.16 -9.13
C MET A 124 -15.24 -14.18 -10.29
N LEU A 125 -14.93 -14.59 -11.52
CA LEU A 125 -15.05 -13.75 -12.71
C LEU A 125 -16.52 -13.38 -12.98
N THR A 126 -17.44 -14.32 -12.82
CA THR A 126 -18.88 -14.09 -12.93
C THR A 126 -19.37 -13.10 -11.86
N HIS A 127 -18.90 -13.26 -10.62
CA HIS A 127 -19.17 -12.32 -9.54
C HIS A 127 -18.69 -10.91 -9.87
N PHE A 128 -17.42 -10.76 -10.27
CA PHE A 128 -16.85 -9.46 -10.63
C PHE A 128 -17.64 -8.81 -11.77
N ARG A 129 -17.89 -9.55 -12.87
CA ARG A 129 -18.68 -9.04 -14.00
C ARG A 129 -20.06 -8.53 -13.56
N THR A 130 -20.76 -9.31 -12.74
CA THR A 130 -22.09 -8.96 -12.24
C THR A 130 -22.05 -7.69 -11.41
N GLU A 131 -21.12 -7.57 -10.46
CA GLU A 131 -21.01 -6.40 -9.58
C GLU A 131 -20.56 -5.15 -10.34
N MET A 132 -19.59 -5.29 -11.27
CA MET A 132 -19.13 -4.18 -12.11
C MET A 132 -20.28 -3.57 -12.91
N GLN A 133 -21.11 -4.40 -13.54
CA GLN A 133 -22.26 -3.95 -14.33
C GLN A 133 -23.37 -3.38 -13.45
N LYS A 134 -23.74 -4.10 -12.37
CA LYS A 134 -24.83 -3.71 -11.46
C LYS A 134 -24.60 -2.36 -10.79
N TYR A 135 -23.35 -2.05 -10.44
CA TYR A 135 -22.99 -0.81 -9.76
C TYR A 135 -22.32 0.23 -10.65
N ASN A 136 -22.22 -0.04 -11.96
CA ASN A 136 -21.56 0.83 -12.93
C ASN A 136 -20.15 1.25 -12.45
N VAL A 137 -19.38 0.25 -12.02
CA VAL A 137 -18.03 0.44 -11.46
C VAL A 137 -17.15 1.08 -12.53
N LYS A 138 -16.41 2.12 -12.13
CA LYS A 138 -15.49 2.87 -12.99
C LYS A 138 -14.04 2.47 -12.76
N GLN A 139 -13.71 2.09 -11.52
CA GLN A 139 -12.36 1.64 -11.17
C GLN A 139 -12.43 0.32 -10.41
N PHE A 140 -11.78 -0.71 -10.93
CA PHE A 140 -11.63 -1.99 -10.26
C PHE A 140 -10.13 -2.26 -10.01
N VAL A 141 -9.72 -2.27 -8.76
CA VAL A 141 -8.34 -2.55 -8.35
C VAL A 141 -8.24 -3.99 -7.87
N VAL A 142 -7.40 -4.79 -8.50
CA VAL A 142 -7.13 -6.19 -8.14
C VAL A 142 -5.67 -6.34 -7.75
N CYS A 143 -5.42 -6.66 -6.48
CA CYS A 143 -4.10 -7.04 -5.99
C CYS A 143 -3.97 -8.56 -6.04
N LEU A 144 -3.19 -9.05 -7.00
CA LEU A 144 -2.80 -10.45 -7.11
C LEU A 144 -1.70 -10.72 -6.07
N PHE A 145 -2.04 -11.53 -5.07
CA PHE A 145 -1.13 -11.90 -3.99
C PHE A 145 -1.36 -13.37 -3.59
N GLY A 146 -0.85 -13.77 -2.42
CA GLY A 146 -1.04 -15.07 -1.82
C GLY A 146 0.27 -15.54 -1.22
N GLY A 147 0.52 -16.85 -1.23
CA GLY A 147 1.86 -17.35 -0.95
C GLY A 147 2.87 -16.83 -1.99
N GLU A 148 2.71 -17.21 -3.25
CA GLU A 148 3.41 -16.63 -4.40
C GLU A 148 2.50 -16.76 -5.64
N PRO A 149 1.98 -15.67 -6.22
CA PRO A 149 1.05 -15.76 -7.34
C PRO A 149 1.60 -16.49 -8.56
N MET A 150 2.88 -16.32 -8.86
CA MET A 150 3.52 -16.96 -10.01
C MET A 150 3.83 -18.44 -9.78
N TYR A 151 3.50 -19.00 -8.61
CA TYR A 151 3.70 -20.43 -8.33
C TYR A 151 2.81 -21.32 -9.21
N ASP A 152 1.64 -20.81 -9.60
CA ASP A 152 0.88 -21.29 -10.76
C ASP A 152 0.81 -20.19 -11.83
N ASP A 153 1.93 -20.03 -12.54
CA ASP A 153 2.11 -19.04 -13.61
C ASP A 153 0.98 -19.11 -14.65
N LYS A 154 0.51 -20.30 -15.02
CA LYS A 154 -0.57 -20.46 -16.01
C LYS A 154 -1.88 -19.88 -15.51
N MET A 155 -2.29 -20.22 -14.30
CA MET A 155 -3.52 -19.69 -13.71
C MET A 155 -3.40 -18.18 -13.47
N CYS A 156 -2.25 -17.70 -12.98
CA CYS A 156 -2.01 -16.28 -12.77
C CYS A 156 -2.14 -15.47 -14.08
N GLN A 157 -1.53 -15.95 -15.17
CA GLN A 157 -1.69 -15.32 -16.49
C GLN A 157 -3.12 -15.41 -17.03
N GLN A 158 -3.84 -16.51 -16.78
CA GLN A 158 -5.25 -16.64 -17.17
C GLN A 158 -6.13 -15.60 -16.48
N ILE A 159 -5.97 -15.43 -15.17
CA ILE A 159 -6.65 -14.42 -14.37
C ILE A 159 -6.42 -13.02 -14.96
N ILE A 160 -5.16 -12.67 -15.26
CA ILE A 160 -4.80 -11.37 -15.84
C ILE A 160 -5.48 -11.16 -17.20
N ARG A 161 -5.46 -12.16 -18.09
CA ARG A 161 -6.12 -12.07 -19.41
C ARG A 161 -7.62 -11.86 -19.27
N ASP A 162 -8.26 -12.59 -18.37
CA ASP A 162 -9.71 -12.48 -18.16
C ASP A 162 -10.11 -11.15 -17.54
N LEU A 163 -9.30 -10.59 -16.65
CA LEU A 163 -9.49 -9.25 -16.09
C LEU A 163 -9.29 -8.15 -17.14
N ARG A 164 -8.32 -8.28 -18.04
CA ARG A 164 -8.17 -7.37 -19.20
C ARG A 164 -9.35 -7.48 -20.17
N LYS A 165 -9.84 -8.70 -20.39
CA LYS A 165 -11.05 -8.91 -21.19
C LYS A 165 -12.26 -8.26 -20.52
N LEU A 166 -12.40 -8.39 -19.21
CA LEU A 166 -13.47 -7.76 -18.44
C LEU A 166 -13.45 -6.22 -18.59
N GLU A 167 -12.27 -5.60 -18.54
CA GLU A 167 -12.07 -4.17 -18.81
C GLU A 167 -12.56 -3.79 -20.21
N SER A 168 -12.22 -4.59 -21.23
CA SER A 168 -12.67 -4.36 -22.62
C SER A 168 -14.16 -4.58 -22.83
N ASP A 169 -14.78 -5.50 -22.07
CA ASP A 169 -16.18 -5.90 -22.23
C ASP A 169 -17.15 -4.93 -21.53
N ILE A 170 -16.69 -4.11 -20.58
CA ILE A 170 -17.53 -3.20 -19.78
C ILE A 170 -17.11 -1.75 -20.04
N GLU A 171 -18.02 -0.97 -20.65
CA GLU A 171 -17.77 0.43 -20.98
C GLU A 171 -17.43 1.28 -19.74
N SER A 172 -16.39 2.12 -19.86
CA SER A 172 -15.89 3.00 -18.80
C SER A 172 -15.34 2.30 -17.55
N LEU A 173 -15.16 0.97 -17.57
CA LEU A 173 -14.42 0.27 -16.53
C LEU A 173 -12.93 0.42 -16.80
N SER A 174 -12.18 0.78 -15.77
CA SER A 174 -10.72 0.65 -15.75
C SER A 174 -10.33 -0.39 -14.71
N VAL A 175 -9.53 -1.38 -15.13
CA VAL A 175 -9.03 -2.44 -14.27
C VAL A 175 -7.55 -2.18 -13.99
N GLN A 176 -7.22 -1.96 -12.71
CA GLN A 176 -5.84 -1.79 -12.27
C GLN A 176 -5.39 -3.02 -11.51
N MET A 177 -4.32 -3.65 -11.98
CA MET A 177 -3.74 -4.84 -11.41
C MET A 177 -2.41 -4.54 -10.75
N VAL A 178 -2.26 -5.04 -9.52
CA VAL A 178 -1.02 -5.03 -8.76
C VAL A 178 -0.57 -6.46 -8.55
N LEU A 179 0.65 -6.80 -8.97
CA LEU A 179 1.27 -8.09 -8.70
C LEU A 179 2.23 -7.96 -7.52
N ILE A 180 1.94 -8.66 -6.42
CA ILE A 180 2.88 -8.81 -5.30
C ILE A 180 3.57 -10.18 -5.46
N THR A 181 4.86 -10.16 -5.79
CA THR A 181 5.66 -11.38 -6.00
C THR A 181 6.95 -11.33 -5.20
N ASN A 182 7.48 -12.51 -4.86
CA ASN A 182 8.82 -12.64 -4.33
C ASN A 182 9.91 -12.48 -5.42
N GLY A 183 9.54 -12.46 -6.71
CA GLY A 183 10.44 -12.17 -7.83
C GLY A 183 11.32 -13.33 -8.30
N THR A 184 11.23 -14.51 -7.68
CA THR A 184 12.10 -15.67 -8.00
C THR A 184 11.66 -16.47 -9.24
N LEU A 185 10.46 -16.18 -9.78
CA LEU A 185 9.81 -16.95 -10.84
C LEU A 185 9.71 -16.19 -12.17
N PHE A 186 10.33 -15.01 -12.27
CA PHE A 186 10.47 -14.34 -13.57
C PHE A 186 11.40 -15.14 -14.48
N THR A 187 10.95 -15.33 -15.72
CA THR A 187 11.67 -16.00 -16.79
C THR A 187 11.58 -15.15 -18.06
N GLU A 188 12.44 -15.44 -19.04
CA GLU A 188 12.37 -14.80 -20.37
C GLU A 188 10.99 -14.99 -21.02
N ASP A 189 10.29 -16.09 -20.73
CA ASP A 189 9.01 -16.42 -21.35
C ASP A 189 7.81 -15.67 -20.73
N ASN A 190 7.89 -15.24 -19.47
CA ASN A 190 6.75 -14.65 -18.76
C ASN A 190 6.91 -13.16 -18.40
N VAL A 191 8.14 -12.65 -18.27
CA VAL A 191 8.39 -11.30 -17.75
C VAL A 191 7.70 -10.22 -18.59
N GLU A 192 7.76 -10.34 -19.92
CA GLU A 192 7.15 -9.38 -20.84
C GLU A 192 5.61 -9.40 -20.73
N PHE A 193 5.02 -10.57 -20.51
CA PHE A 193 3.57 -10.69 -20.31
C PHE A 193 3.14 -9.88 -19.08
N TYR A 194 3.82 -10.06 -17.93
CA TYR A 194 3.47 -9.34 -16.71
C TYR A 194 3.67 -7.84 -16.88
N LEU A 195 4.84 -7.40 -17.35
CA LEU A 195 5.13 -5.97 -17.55
C LEU A 195 4.13 -5.26 -18.47
N LYS A 196 3.56 -5.95 -19.46
CA LYS A 196 2.55 -5.36 -20.38
C LYS A 196 1.13 -5.38 -19.84
N ASN A 197 0.83 -6.28 -18.89
CA ASN A 197 -0.55 -6.56 -18.50
C ASN A 197 -0.87 -6.23 -17.05
N VAL A 198 0.08 -5.76 -16.24
CA VAL A 198 -0.20 -5.20 -14.91
C VAL A 198 0.40 -3.80 -14.78
N GLU A 199 -0.28 -2.93 -14.05
CA GLU A 199 0.15 -1.55 -13.83
C GLU A 199 1.32 -1.47 -12.85
N ASN A 200 1.30 -2.35 -11.83
CA ASN A 200 2.25 -2.31 -10.72
C ASN A 200 2.79 -3.70 -10.38
N ILE A 201 4.11 -3.81 -10.20
CA ILE A 201 4.76 -5.01 -9.65
C ILE A 201 5.54 -4.62 -8.40
N GLN A 202 5.23 -5.26 -7.28
CA GLN A 202 6.00 -5.14 -6.04
C GLN A 202 6.86 -6.40 -5.87
N ILE A 203 8.18 -6.20 -5.77
CA ILE A 203 9.16 -7.26 -5.55
C ILE A 203 9.82 -7.06 -4.19
N THR A 204 9.91 -8.12 -3.39
CA THR A 204 10.55 -8.04 -2.08
C THR A 204 12.02 -8.39 -2.13
N LEU A 205 12.90 -7.48 -1.68
CA LEU A 205 14.35 -7.70 -1.60
C LEU A 205 14.92 -6.99 -0.35
N ASP A 206 15.11 -7.73 0.75
CA ASP A 206 15.36 -7.13 2.10
C ASP A 206 16.80 -6.68 2.40
N GLY A 207 17.72 -6.81 1.45
CA GLY A 207 19.12 -6.46 1.63
C GLY A 207 20.01 -7.15 0.60
N ILE A 208 21.33 -6.96 0.73
CA ILE A 208 22.31 -7.79 0.03
C ILE A 208 22.19 -9.26 0.45
N LYS A 209 22.81 -10.14 -0.34
CA LYS A 209 22.69 -11.60 -0.24
C LYS A 209 22.73 -12.13 1.20
N GLU A 210 23.73 -11.73 1.97
CA GLU A 210 23.98 -12.22 3.33
C GLU A 210 22.86 -11.89 4.31
N ILE A 211 22.09 -10.83 4.06
CA ILE A 211 20.96 -10.39 4.88
C ILE A 211 19.68 -11.01 4.34
N HIS A 212 19.45 -10.88 3.03
CA HIS A 212 18.25 -11.37 2.38
C HIS A 212 18.06 -12.87 2.62
N ASP A 213 19.12 -13.65 2.41
CA ASP A 213 19.09 -15.10 2.51
C ASP A 213 18.97 -15.60 3.97
N GLN A 214 19.06 -14.72 4.99
CA GLN A 214 18.72 -15.08 6.38
C GLN A 214 17.21 -15.14 6.61
N PHE A 215 16.45 -14.34 5.87
CA PHE A 215 15.01 -14.21 6.07
C PHE A 215 14.19 -14.88 5.00
N ARG A 216 14.65 -14.84 3.75
CA ARG A 216 13.92 -15.30 2.57
C ARG A 216 14.67 -16.47 1.95
N VAL A 217 14.26 -17.67 2.37
CA VAL A 217 14.87 -18.93 1.96
C VAL A 217 13.86 -19.82 1.25
N TYR A 218 14.33 -20.69 0.37
CA TYR A 218 13.54 -21.81 -0.13
C TYR A 218 13.24 -22.81 0.98
N ALA A 219 12.33 -23.75 0.73
CA ALA A 219 11.98 -24.80 1.70
C ALA A 219 13.17 -25.67 2.15
N ASN A 220 14.21 -25.78 1.31
CA ASN A 220 15.45 -26.50 1.63
C ASN A 220 16.49 -25.64 2.41
N GLY A 221 16.14 -24.39 2.77
CA GLY A 221 17.02 -23.46 3.48
C GLY A 221 18.02 -22.70 2.61
N SER A 222 18.05 -22.94 1.29
CA SER A 222 18.90 -22.16 0.38
C SER A 222 18.35 -20.75 0.16
N GLY A 223 19.25 -19.79 -0.08
CA GLY A 223 18.90 -18.39 -0.28
C GLY A 223 18.21 -18.08 -1.60
N SER A 224 17.36 -17.05 -1.64
CA SER A 224 16.63 -16.62 -2.84
C SER A 224 17.20 -15.40 -3.56
N PHE A 225 18.18 -14.71 -2.98
CA PHE A 225 18.69 -13.43 -3.50
C PHE A 225 19.07 -13.49 -5.00
N ASP A 226 19.86 -14.48 -5.40
CA ASP A 226 20.40 -14.55 -6.77
C ASP A 226 19.27 -14.68 -7.79
N LYS A 227 18.22 -15.44 -7.49
CA LYS A 227 17.06 -15.62 -8.37
C LYS A 227 16.22 -14.37 -8.52
N ILE A 228 16.12 -13.56 -7.48
CA ILE A 228 15.44 -12.27 -7.54
C ILE A 228 16.25 -11.29 -8.37
N VAL A 229 17.58 -11.28 -8.21
CA VAL A 229 18.48 -10.44 -9.02
C VAL A 229 18.43 -10.84 -10.50
N ASP A 230 18.40 -12.14 -10.82
CA ASP A 230 18.19 -12.64 -12.19
C ASP A 230 16.86 -12.09 -12.76
N GLY A 231 15.77 -12.16 -11.99
CA GLY A 231 14.46 -11.63 -12.36
C GLY A 231 14.46 -10.12 -12.57
N LEU A 232 15.14 -9.35 -11.71
CA LEU A 232 15.32 -7.90 -11.89
C LEU A 232 16.13 -7.59 -13.15
N GLY A 233 17.12 -8.42 -13.49
CA GLY A 233 17.86 -8.31 -14.75
C GLY A 233 16.95 -8.46 -15.98
N LEU A 234 16.01 -9.42 -15.94
CA LEU A 234 14.99 -9.57 -16.97
C LEU A 234 14.06 -8.36 -17.03
N ILE A 235 13.60 -7.85 -15.90
CA ILE A 235 12.76 -6.64 -15.86
C ILE A 235 13.51 -5.46 -16.47
N CYS A 236 14.78 -5.27 -16.15
CA CYS A 236 15.59 -4.21 -16.76
C CYS A 236 15.71 -4.34 -18.28
N LYS A 237 15.73 -5.58 -18.80
CA LYS A 237 15.80 -5.85 -20.24
C LYS A 237 14.47 -5.55 -20.95
N TYR A 238 13.34 -5.85 -20.32
CA TYR A 238 12.02 -5.81 -20.97
C TYR A 238 11.16 -4.58 -20.60
N ASN A 239 11.40 -3.91 -19.47
CA ASN A 239 10.62 -2.76 -19.00
C ASN A 239 11.09 -1.42 -19.61
N ILE A 240 11.59 -1.44 -20.84
CA ILE A 240 12.09 -0.26 -21.56
C ILE A 240 11.10 0.07 -22.68
N CYS A 241 10.04 0.81 -22.34
CA CYS A 241 9.02 1.28 -23.29
C CYS A 241 8.54 2.70 -22.93
N GLU A 242 7.70 3.29 -23.78
CA GLU A 242 7.16 4.65 -23.58
C GLU A 242 6.29 4.74 -22.31
N ASP A 243 5.59 3.67 -21.96
CA ASP A 243 4.76 3.56 -20.76
C ASP A 243 5.16 2.29 -19.96
N PRO A 244 6.23 2.38 -19.15
CA PRO A 244 6.76 1.23 -18.41
C PRO A 244 5.87 0.86 -17.22
N CYS A 245 5.84 -0.43 -16.89
CA CYS A 245 5.21 -0.93 -15.68
C CYS A 245 5.85 -0.29 -14.45
N GLU A 246 5.04 0.09 -13.45
CA GLU A 246 5.56 0.59 -12.19
C GLU A 246 6.13 -0.56 -11.36
N VAL A 247 7.46 -0.64 -11.27
CA VAL A 247 8.13 -1.70 -10.49
C VAL A 247 8.69 -1.10 -9.20
N CYS A 248 8.21 -1.59 -8.07
CA CYS A 248 8.64 -1.18 -6.73
C CYS A 248 9.44 -2.29 -6.06
N ILE A 249 10.66 -2.00 -5.61
CA ILE A 249 11.37 -2.88 -4.68
C ILE A 249 10.95 -2.53 -3.25
N ARG A 250 10.27 -3.46 -2.59
CA ARG A 250 9.95 -3.39 -1.17
C ARG A 250 11.08 -4.03 -0.36
N VAL A 251 11.64 -3.27 0.57
CA VAL A 251 12.69 -3.71 1.49
C VAL A 251 12.09 -3.77 2.90
N ASN A 252 11.99 -4.95 3.49
CA ASN A 252 11.54 -5.06 4.89
C ASN A 252 12.75 -5.00 5.83
N VAL A 253 12.70 -4.09 6.79
CA VAL A 253 13.81 -3.75 7.69
C VAL A 253 13.40 -3.86 9.15
N ASN A 254 14.36 -4.12 10.02
CA ASN A 254 14.26 -3.94 11.47
C ASN A 254 15.47 -3.13 11.97
N GLU A 255 15.56 -2.88 13.27
CA GLU A 255 16.68 -2.14 13.87
C GLU A 255 18.08 -2.64 13.45
N LYS A 256 18.21 -3.95 13.22
CA LYS A 256 19.49 -4.61 12.91
C LYS A 256 19.84 -4.56 11.43
N THR A 257 18.86 -4.45 10.54
CA THR A 257 19.06 -4.52 9.08
C THR A 257 18.94 -3.17 8.38
N VAL A 258 18.27 -2.19 8.98
CA VAL A 258 17.96 -0.89 8.35
C VAL A 258 19.21 -0.15 7.85
N GLU A 259 20.32 -0.14 8.59
CA GLU A 259 21.55 0.54 8.14
C GLU A 259 22.16 -0.12 6.91
N LYS A 260 22.04 -1.44 6.82
CA LYS A 260 22.59 -2.25 5.74
C LYS A 260 21.74 -2.22 4.47
N ALA A 261 20.53 -1.64 4.54
CA ALA A 261 19.72 -1.42 3.34
C ALA A 261 20.41 -0.45 2.36
N ARG A 262 21.37 0.37 2.83
CA ARG A 262 22.22 1.20 1.96
C ARG A 262 23.05 0.37 0.99
N ASP A 263 23.62 -0.73 1.48
CA ASP A 263 24.43 -1.64 0.66
C ASP A 263 23.62 -2.24 -0.50
N LEU A 264 22.33 -2.49 -0.26
CA LEU A 264 21.42 -2.95 -1.33
C LEU A 264 21.18 -1.86 -2.38
N ILE A 265 20.97 -0.62 -1.96
CA ILE A 265 20.76 0.51 -2.88
C ILE A 265 22.01 0.70 -3.74
N ASP A 266 23.20 0.64 -3.14
CA ASP A 266 24.48 0.70 -3.86
C ASP A 266 24.62 -0.45 -4.86
N PHE A 267 24.33 -1.67 -4.43
CA PHE A 267 24.32 -2.84 -5.31
C PHE A 267 23.38 -2.68 -6.52
N ILE A 268 22.16 -2.18 -6.31
CA ILE A 268 21.18 -1.94 -7.39
C ILE A 268 21.77 -0.99 -8.43
N VAL A 269 22.40 0.11 -7.98
CA VAL A 269 23.02 1.11 -8.85
C VAL A 269 24.22 0.54 -9.59
N GLU A 270 25.12 -0.14 -8.89
CA GLU A 270 26.32 -0.76 -9.46
C GLU A 270 25.97 -1.80 -10.54
N LYS A 271 24.90 -2.56 -10.34
CA LYS A 271 24.40 -3.55 -11.30
C LYS A 271 23.53 -2.95 -12.41
N ASN A 272 23.32 -1.63 -12.42
CA ASN A 272 22.41 -0.93 -13.34
C ASN A 272 20.95 -1.41 -13.27
N LEU A 273 20.53 -2.00 -12.14
CA LEU A 273 19.17 -2.52 -11.95
C LEU A 273 18.14 -1.42 -11.73
N GLN A 274 18.58 -0.21 -11.36
CA GLN A 274 17.72 0.97 -11.22
C GLN A 274 16.99 1.35 -12.51
N LYS A 275 17.46 0.87 -13.68
CA LYS A 275 16.84 1.14 -14.98
C LYS A 275 15.50 0.42 -15.19
N GLY A 276 15.29 -0.71 -14.51
CA GLY A 276 14.06 -1.50 -14.62
C GLY A 276 13.02 -1.20 -13.54
N ILE A 277 13.35 -0.37 -12.56
CA ILE A 277 12.49 -0.08 -11.40
C ILE A 277 12.10 1.39 -11.35
N THR A 278 10.95 1.65 -10.75
CA THR A 278 10.40 2.99 -10.56
C THR A 278 10.73 3.53 -9.18
N THR A 279 10.63 2.69 -8.15
CA THR A 279 10.79 3.11 -6.75
C THR A 279 11.41 2.03 -5.86
N ILE A 280 11.94 2.46 -4.72
CA ILE A 280 12.27 1.61 -3.59
C ILE A 280 11.45 2.10 -2.38
N SER A 281 10.83 1.19 -1.64
CA SER A 281 10.13 1.50 -0.38
C SER A 281 10.65 0.66 0.78
N PHE A 282 10.67 1.26 1.97
CA PHE A 282 11.14 0.59 3.19
C PHE A 282 9.99 0.42 4.16
N HIS A 283 9.87 -0.78 4.71
CA HIS A 283 8.84 -1.08 5.68
C HIS A 283 9.41 -1.85 6.86
N GLU A 284 8.91 -1.56 8.04
CA GLU A 284 9.21 -2.35 9.23
C GLU A 284 8.74 -3.79 9.05
N ILE A 285 9.57 -4.75 9.47
CA ILE A 285 9.14 -6.15 9.65
C ILE A 285 8.17 -6.15 10.82
N PHE A 286 6.91 -6.43 10.55
CA PHE A 286 5.84 -6.50 11.54
C PHE A 286 5.56 -7.95 11.95
N SER A 287 4.83 -8.12 13.05
CA SER A 287 4.48 -9.42 13.61
C SER A 287 3.65 -10.29 12.66
N THR A 288 3.77 -11.61 12.78
CA THR A 288 3.03 -12.58 11.96
C THR A 288 1.56 -12.70 12.36
N GLN A 289 0.70 -13.32 11.54
CA GLN A 289 -0.70 -13.56 11.93
C GLN A 289 -0.78 -14.36 13.24
N GLY A 290 0.06 -15.38 13.40
CA GLY A 290 0.18 -16.12 14.67
C GLY A 290 0.46 -15.19 15.85
N ASP A 291 1.49 -14.36 15.75
CA ASP A 291 1.85 -13.40 16.80
C ASP A 291 0.71 -12.42 17.12
N ILE A 292 0.05 -11.89 16.09
CA ILE A 292 -1.10 -10.97 16.25
C ILE A 292 -2.27 -11.69 16.95
N ILE A 293 -2.57 -12.93 16.60
CA ILE A 293 -3.70 -13.70 17.16
C ILE A 293 -3.44 -14.08 18.63
N GLU A 294 -2.23 -14.53 18.93
CA GLU A 294 -1.84 -15.00 20.26
C GLU A 294 -1.60 -13.84 21.23
N SER A 295 -0.84 -12.83 20.77
CA SER A 295 -0.28 -11.80 21.65
C SER A 295 -0.82 -10.40 21.38
N GLY A 296 -1.57 -10.20 20.29
CA GLY A 296 -2.16 -8.92 19.90
C GLY A 296 -1.12 -7.85 19.59
N GLY A 297 -0.46 -7.91 18.43
CA GLY A 297 0.60 -6.96 18.07
C GLY A 297 1.83 -7.01 18.99
N GLU A 298 3.00 -6.66 18.48
CA GLU A 298 4.07 -6.22 19.37
C GLU A 298 3.55 -5.08 20.25
N SER A 299 3.67 -5.22 21.58
CA SER A 299 3.34 -4.15 22.54
C SER A 299 4.51 -3.18 22.74
N GLU A 300 5.51 -3.21 21.87
CA GLU A 300 6.63 -2.30 21.98
C GLU A 300 6.17 -0.90 21.55
N SER A 301 6.61 0.12 22.31
CA SER A 301 6.46 1.51 21.91
C SER A 301 6.91 1.69 20.45
N PRO A 302 6.28 2.57 19.66
CA PRO A 302 6.67 2.74 18.28
C PRO A 302 8.18 2.98 18.14
N ASP A 303 8.86 2.22 17.29
CA ASP A 303 10.29 2.35 17.10
C ASP A 303 10.62 3.63 16.31
N LEU A 304 10.73 4.73 17.04
CA LEU A 304 11.10 6.04 16.50
C LEU A 304 12.50 6.03 15.89
N VAL A 305 13.40 5.18 16.37
CA VAL A 305 14.77 5.08 15.85
C VAL A 305 14.72 4.48 14.46
N LEU A 306 14.06 3.34 14.28
CA LEU A 306 13.86 2.70 12.97
C LEU A 306 13.10 3.62 12.02
N ALA A 307 12.03 4.27 12.48
CA ALA A 307 11.24 5.18 11.63
C ALA A 307 12.07 6.36 11.09
N ASN A 308 12.94 6.95 11.91
CA ASN A 308 13.87 7.99 11.48
C ASN A 308 14.93 7.45 10.50
N LYS A 309 15.46 6.24 10.75
CA LYS A 309 16.43 5.61 9.84
C LYS A 309 15.83 5.30 8.48
N ILE A 310 14.57 4.86 8.42
CA ILE A 310 13.81 4.71 7.16
C ILE A 310 13.72 6.04 6.42
N CYS A 311 13.44 7.15 7.12
CA CYS A 311 13.42 8.47 6.48
C CYS A 311 14.79 8.86 5.90
N GLN A 312 15.89 8.53 6.60
CA GLN A 312 17.24 8.74 6.07
C GLN A 312 17.53 7.89 4.83
N LEU A 313 17.06 6.64 4.78
CA LEU A 313 17.18 5.79 3.59
C LEU A 313 16.45 6.39 2.39
N ASN A 314 15.26 7.00 2.58
CA ASN A 314 14.55 7.66 1.49
C ASN A 314 15.38 8.79 0.84
N PHE A 315 16.08 9.60 1.65
CA PHE A 315 17.01 10.59 1.10
C PHE A 315 18.23 9.96 0.42
N TYR A 316 18.70 8.80 0.92
CA TYR A 316 19.79 8.08 0.28
C TYR A 316 19.39 7.52 -1.10
N VAL A 317 18.20 6.91 -1.22
CA VAL A 317 17.62 6.46 -2.50
C VAL A 317 17.56 7.61 -3.50
N LEU A 318 17.08 8.79 -3.07
CA LEU A 318 17.04 9.99 -3.90
C LEU A 318 18.44 10.46 -4.35
N SER A 319 19.44 10.40 -3.47
CA SER A 319 20.82 10.76 -3.80
C SER A 319 21.44 9.86 -4.89
N LYS A 320 20.84 8.68 -5.11
CA LYS A 320 21.22 7.72 -6.15
C LYS A 320 20.38 7.84 -7.42
N GLY A 321 19.50 8.84 -7.51
CA GLY A 321 18.65 9.10 -8.68
C GLY A 321 17.44 8.16 -8.79
N ILE A 322 17.08 7.48 -7.71
CA ILE A 322 15.91 6.59 -7.65
C ILE A 322 14.77 7.33 -6.95
N LYS A 323 13.55 7.21 -7.46
CA LYS A 323 12.37 7.88 -6.87
C LYS A 323 11.90 7.14 -5.62
N VAL A 324 11.25 7.88 -4.72
CA VAL A 324 10.54 7.32 -3.57
C VAL A 324 9.04 7.51 -3.73
N PHE A 325 8.26 6.62 -3.12
CA PHE A 325 6.81 6.70 -3.16
C PHE A 325 6.26 7.76 -2.19
N LYS A 326 5.07 8.29 -2.49
CA LYS A 326 4.31 9.10 -1.54
C LYS A 326 3.74 8.20 -0.45
N GLU A 327 4.50 7.94 0.61
CA GLU A 327 4.04 7.12 1.75
C GLU A 327 3.02 7.86 2.64
N LEU A 328 1.93 8.34 2.05
CA LEU A 328 0.78 8.83 2.79
C LEU A 328 -0.33 7.82 2.63
N ALA A 329 -0.77 7.26 3.75
CA ALA A 329 -1.82 6.25 3.74
C ALA A 329 -3.13 6.85 3.22
N GLY A 330 -3.80 6.08 2.35
CA GLY A 330 -5.16 6.31 1.91
C GLY A 330 -6.16 5.50 2.74
N PRO A 331 -7.46 5.54 2.42
CA PRO A 331 -8.44 4.71 3.10
C PRO A 331 -8.07 3.23 2.92
N CYS A 332 -7.96 2.52 4.04
CA CYS A 332 -7.72 1.09 4.03
C CYS A 332 -8.86 0.37 3.28
N ILE A 333 -8.52 -0.63 2.46
CA ILE A 333 -9.52 -1.47 1.77
C ILE A 333 -10.53 -2.09 2.74
N ALA A 334 -10.07 -2.46 3.95
CA ALA A 334 -10.93 -3.01 5.00
C ALA A 334 -11.94 -2.01 5.57
N LYS A 335 -11.88 -0.74 5.13
CA LYS A 335 -12.84 0.32 5.45
C LYS A 335 -13.81 0.62 4.31
N MET A 336 -13.74 -0.10 3.19
CA MET A 336 -14.58 0.10 2.02
C MET A 336 -15.64 -1.01 1.91
N ALA A 337 -16.89 -0.64 1.62
CA ALA A 337 -18.00 -1.59 1.45
C ALA A 337 -17.81 -2.52 0.22
N THR A 338 -17.02 -2.08 -0.75
CA THR A 338 -16.61 -2.79 -1.98
C THR A 338 -15.15 -3.24 -1.93
N GLY A 339 -14.58 -3.34 -0.72
CA GLY A 339 -13.20 -3.71 -0.48
C GLY A 339 -13.09 -5.00 0.33
N TYR A 340 -12.41 -6.03 -0.20
CA TYR A 340 -12.21 -7.28 0.53
C TYR A 340 -11.01 -8.10 0.01
N ALA A 341 -10.69 -9.17 0.73
CA ALA A 341 -9.81 -10.22 0.25
C ALA A 341 -10.58 -11.53 0.01
N ILE A 342 -10.13 -12.31 -0.96
CA ILE A 342 -10.69 -13.61 -1.32
C ILE A 342 -9.55 -14.62 -1.53
N ASP A 343 -9.73 -15.84 -1.05
CA ASP A 343 -8.75 -16.93 -1.23
C ASP A 343 -9.15 -17.93 -2.33
N GLU A 344 -8.27 -18.91 -2.55
CA GLU A 344 -8.42 -19.91 -3.59
C GLU A 344 -9.65 -20.83 -3.42
N ASN A 345 -10.24 -20.86 -2.23
CA ASN A 345 -11.39 -21.69 -1.86
C ASN A 345 -12.69 -20.87 -1.79
N LEU A 346 -12.69 -19.66 -2.36
CA LEU A 346 -13.82 -18.71 -2.35
C LEU A 346 -14.14 -18.13 -0.97
N ASN A 347 -13.26 -18.29 0.02
CA ASN A 347 -13.49 -17.68 1.33
C ASN A 347 -13.24 -16.18 1.25
N ILE A 348 -14.07 -15.42 1.96
CA ILE A 348 -14.09 -13.96 1.94
C ILE A 348 -13.60 -13.41 3.29
N TYR A 349 -12.78 -12.37 3.24
CA TYR A 349 -12.14 -11.75 4.39
C TYR A 349 -12.26 -10.23 4.31
N GLY A 350 -12.58 -9.59 5.45
CA GLY A 350 -12.70 -8.13 5.50
C GLY A 350 -11.36 -7.40 5.47
N CYS A 351 -10.25 -8.10 5.68
CA CYS A 351 -8.90 -7.56 5.66
C CYS A 351 -7.92 -8.58 5.04
N PRO A 352 -7.01 -8.16 4.14
CA PRO A 352 -5.94 -9.05 3.65
C PRO A 352 -5.02 -9.57 4.76
N GLY A 353 -4.94 -8.86 5.90
CA GLY A 353 -4.15 -9.25 7.06
C GLY A 353 -4.65 -10.51 7.77
N ILE A 354 -5.92 -10.90 7.63
CA ILE A 354 -6.53 -12.06 8.31
C ILE A 354 -6.80 -13.25 7.37
N ILE A 355 -6.29 -13.18 6.15
CA ILE A 355 -6.46 -14.27 5.18
C ILE A 355 -5.91 -15.58 5.74
N TYR A 356 -6.60 -16.70 5.54
CA TYR A 356 -6.27 -18.01 6.11
C TYR A 356 -6.41 -18.16 7.64
N SER A 357 -6.69 -17.08 8.39
CA SER A 357 -6.87 -17.16 9.84
C SER A 357 -8.32 -17.04 10.28
N GLU A 358 -9.09 -16.11 9.71
CA GLU A 358 -10.45 -15.81 10.14
C GLU A 358 -11.38 -15.54 8.95
N VAL A 359 -12.13 -16.57 8.54
CA VAL A 359 -13.08 -16.48 7.42
C VAL A 359 -14.31 -15.67 7.84
N HIS A 360 -14.64 -14.63 7.08
CA HIS A 360 -15.82 -13.78 7.35
C HIS A 360 -17.05 -14.14 6.52
N GLY A 361 -16.84 -14.88 5.44
CA GLY A 361 -17.89 -15.25 4.50
C GLY A 361 -17.38 -16.14 3.37
N LYS A 362 -18.23 -16.39 2.39
CA LYS A 362 -17.89 -17.19 1.22
C LYS A 362 -18.61 -16.69 -0.03
N LEU A 363 -17.90 -16.66 -1.16
CA LEU A 363 -18.50 -16.49 -2.47
C LEU A 363 -19.16 -17.81 -2.90
N GLN A 364 -20.47 -17.76 -3.14
CA GLN A 364 -21.28 -18.92 -3.49
C GLN A 364 -21.25 -19.16 -5.01
N GLU A 365 -21.63 -20.38 -5.44
CA GLU A 365 -21.68 -20.77 -6.86
C GLU A 365 -22.63 -19.89 -7.69
N ASN A 366 -23.66 -19.30 -7.05
CA ASN A 366 -24.57 -18.36 -7.71
C ASN A 366 -23.97 -16.95 -7.94
N GLY A 367 -22.71 -16.74 -7.55
CA GLY A 367 -22.01 -15.45 -7.69
C GLY A 367 -22.30 -14.44 -6.58
N GLU A 368 -22.97 -14.83 -5.51
CA GLU A 368 -23.26 -13.93 -4.36
C GLU A 368 -22.31 -14.17 -3.19
N ILE A 369 -21.90 -13.09 -2.52
CA ILE A 369 -21.13 -13.17 -1.28
C ILE A 369 -22.10 -13.37 -0.11
N SER A 370 -21.90 -14.45 0.64
CA SER A 370 -22.56 -14.69 1.93
C SER A 370 -21.61 -14.32 3.06
N VAL A 371 -21.95 -13.28 3.82
CA VAL A 371 -21.21 -12.88 5.04
C VAL A 371 -21.90 -13.49 6.26
N ASN A 372 -21.14 -14.18 7.11
CA ASN A 372 -21.66 -14.84 8.31
C ASN A 372 -20.91 -14.45 9.61
N SER A 373 -19.87 -13.62 9.51
CA SER A 373 -19.19 -13.03 10.68
C SER A 373 -19.58 -11.57 10.88
N LYS A 374 -19.87 -11.19 12.13
CA LYS A 374 -20.05 -9.78 12.53
C LYS A 374 -18.75 -8.98 12.39
N ASP A 375 -17.60 -9.64 12.41
CA ASP A 375 -16.30 -8.98 12.43
C ASP A 375 -16.04 -8.30 11.09
N TRP A 376 -16.57 -8.85 9.98
CA TRP A 376 -16.66 -8.14 8.69
C TRP A 376 -17.15 -6.70 8.83
N TYR A 377 -18.29 -6.51 9.50
CA TYR A 377 -18.90 -5.19 9.70
C TYR A 377 -18.09 -4.33 10.68
N SER A 378 -17.46 -4.98 11.65
CA SER A 378 -16.64 -4.29 12.66
C SER A 378 -15.39 -3.69 12.05
N TYR A 379 -14.79 -4.30 11.01
CA TYR A 379 -13.61 -3.73 10.34
C TYR A 379 -13.90 -2.38 9.67
N TYR A 380 -14.96 -2.29 8.86
CA TYR A 380 -15.18 -1.07 8.08
C TYR A 380 -15.96 0.02 8.80
N LEU A 381 -16.71 -0.32 9.86
CA LEU A 381 -17.43 0.64 10.72
C LEU A 381 -16.58 1.20 11.87
N ASP A 382 -15.36 0.72 12.08
CA ASP A 382 -14.50 1.16 13.19
C ASP A 382 -13.90 2.55 12.94
N ASP A 383 -14.61 3.57 13.42
CA ASP A 383 -14.16 4.97 13.45
C ASP A 383 -13.90 5.41 14.90
N PRO A 384 -12.64 5.37 15.37
CA PRO A 384 -12.32 5.75 16.74
C PRO A 384 -12.42 7.26 16.95
N ASP A 385 -12.75 7.67 18.18
CA ASP A 385 -12.89 9.07 18.61
C ASP A 385 -11.66 9.95 18.28
N CYS A 386 -10.48 9.35 18.13
CA CYS A 386 -9.28 10.09 17.77
C CYS A 386 -9.38 10.77 16.40
N ILE A 387 -10.25 10.31 15.50
CA ILE A 387 -10.49 10.93 14.18
C ILE A 387 -10.97 12.38 14.33
N ASP A 388 -11.74 12.70 15.38
CA ASP A 388 -12.30 14.04 15.57
C ASP A 388 -11.21 15.07 15.97
N LYS A 389 -10.14 14.60 16.61
CA LYS A 389 -9.17 15.46 17.30
C LYS A 389 -7.78 15.43 16.68
N CYS A 390 -7.35 14.30 16.12
CA CYS A 390 -5.97 14.07 15.70
C CYS A 390 -5.64 14.78 14.38
N LYS A 391 -4.50 15.50 14.32
CA LYS A 391 -4.01 16.14 13.08
C LYS A 391 -3.62 15.14 11.99
N TYR A 392 -3.36 13.87 12.35
CA TYR A 392 -3.02 12.81 11.41
C TYR A 392 -4.21 11.95 10.99
N ALA A 393 -5.42 12.23 11.49
CA ALA A 393 -6.63 11.51 11.11
C ALA A 393 -6.82 11.36 9.58
N PRO A 394 -6.49 12.37 8.73
CA PRO A 394 -6.71 12.23 7.29
C PRO A 394 -5.82 11.22 6.56
N ILE A 395 -4.70 10.81 7.16
CA ILE A 395 -3.80 9.80 6.59
C ILE A 395 -3.80 8.51 7.41
N CYS A 396 -4.13 8.58 8.70
CA CYS A 396 -4.14 7.42 9.60
C CYS A 396 -5.51 6.71 9.62
N TYR A 397 -6.60 7.44 9.40
CA TYR A 397 -7.98 6.92 9.46
C TYR A 397 -8.32 6.14 10.75
N GLY A 398 -7.64 6.44 11.85
CA GLY A 398 -7.83 5.74 13.13
C GLY A 398 -7.02 4.45 13.31
N GLY A 399 -6.00 4.21 12.47
CA GLY A 399 -5.02 3.13 12.62
C GLY A 399 -5.43 1.82 11.94
N CYS A 400 -4.53 0.83 12.01
CA CYS A 400 -4.74 -0.50 11.44
C CYS A 400 -5.47 -1.41 12.45
N ASN A 401 -6.68 -1.86 12.10
CA ASN A 401 -7.47 -2.76 12.95
C ASN A 401 -6.85 -4.14 13.10
N TRP A 402 -6.17 -4.63 12.06
CA TRP A 402 -5.51 -5.93 12.08
C TRP A 402 -4.30 -5.92 13.03
N ALA A 403 -3.38 -4.96 12.87
CA ALA A 403 -2.15 -4.88 13.65
C ALA A 403 -2.40 -4.71 15.17
N ARG A 404 -3.58 -4.21 15.56
CA ARG A 404 -4.01 -4.11 16.97
C ARG A 404 -4.20 -5.48 17.64
N GLY A 405 -4.69 -6.48 16.90
CA GLY A 405 -5.20 -7.72 17.48
C GLY A 405 -6.23 -7.47 18.60
N LYS A 406 -6.04 -8.12 19.76
CA LYS A 406 -6.92 -8.01 20.94
C LYS A 406 -6.61 -6.84 21.89
N LYS A 407 -5.55 -6.05 21.65
CA LYS A 407 -5.13 -4.94 22.51
C LYS A 407 -5.87 -3.63 22.18
N GLU A 408 -5.63 -2.58 22.97
CA GLU A 408 -6.03 -1.22 22.58
C GLU A 408 -5.29 -0.76 21.32
N LYS A 409 -5.91 0.15 20.53
CA LYS A 409 -5.32 0.67 19.27
C LYS A 409 -3.95 1.29 19.54
N GLU A 410 -2.90 0.69 18.99
CA GLU A 410 -1.56 1.25 19.06
C GLU A 410 -1.50 2.57 18.25
N CYS A 411 -1.33 3.69 18.95
CA CYS A 411 -1.33 5.00 18.34
C CYS A 411 0.04 5.33 17.75
N LYS A 412 0.17 5.33 16.42
CA LYS A 412 1.42 5.70 15.73
C LYS A 412 1.66 7.22 15.64
N ARG A 413 1.04 8.03 16.51
CA ARG A 413 1.15 9.50 16.46
C ARG A 413 2.61 9.97 16.62
N GLU A 414 3.36 9.37 17.55
CA GLU A 414 4.76 9.74 17.79
C GLU A 414 5.63 9.49 16.56
N VAL A 415 5.37 8.41 15.81
CA VAL A 415 6.03 8.13 14.53
C VAL A 415 5.71 9.22 13.51
N PHE A 416 4.44 9.61 13.37
CA PHE A 416 4.07 10.68 12.46
C PHE A 416 4.66 12.04 12.86
N ASP A 417 4.70 12.35 14.16
CA ASP A 417 5.33 13.57 14.69
C ASP A 417 6.83 13.59 14.37
N ALA A 418 7.51 12.45 14.45
CA ALA A 418 8.93 12.32 14.12
C ALA A 418 9.23 12.37 12.62
N THR A 419 8.36 11.80 11.77
CA THR A 419 8.74 11.46 10.38
C THR A 419 8.01 12.22 9.29
N ILE A 420 6.82 12.79 9.54
CA ILE A 420 5.96 13.28 8.45
C ILE A 420 6.62 14.36 7.59
N VAL A 421 7.39 15.27 8.22
CA VAL A 421 8.09 16.35 7.51
C VAL A 421 9.15 15.77 6.59
N GLN A 422 9.97 14.85 7.09
CA GLN A 422 11.03 14.19 6.30
C GLN A 422 10.47 13.37 5.15
N LYS A 423 9.38 12.62 5.39
CA LYS A 423 8.69 11.86 4.34
C LYS A 423 8.17 12.79 3.22
N LEU A 424 7.56 13.92 3.60
CA LEU A 424 7.08 14.90 2.63
C LEU A 424 8.23 15.61 1.91
N GLN A 425 9.33 15.93 2.58
CA GLN A 425 10.54 16.46 1.94
C GLN A 425 11.06 15.51 0.87
N ALA A 426 11.24 14.22 1.22
CA ALA A 426 11.69 13.21 0.27
C ALA A 426 10.71 13.06 -0.91
N TYR A 427 9.40 13.03 -0.65
CA TYR A 427 8.39 12.99 -1.71
C TYR A 427 8.49 14.21 -2.65
N ILE A 428 8.62 15.43 -2.10
CA ILE A 428 8.73 16.66 -2.89
C ILE A 428 10.00 16.61 -3.76
N MET A 429 11.12 16.21 -3.17
CA MET A 429 12.38 16.01 -3.88
C MET A 429 12.27 14.96 -4.98
N SER A 430 11.49 13.90 -4.76
CA SER A 430 11.31 12.82 -5.72
C SER A 430 10.49 13.18 -6.96
N LYS A 431 9.58 14.15 -6.84
CA LYS A 431 8.56 14.43 -7.86
C LYS A 431 8.71 15.79 -8.53
N TYR A 432 9.25 16.77 -7.82
CA TYR A 432 9.27 18.17 -8.27
C TYR A 432 10.68 18.78 -8.33
N THR A 433 11.70 18.00 -8.02
CA THR A 433 13.12 18.37 -8.19
C THR A 433 13.76 17.36 -9.13
#